data_AF-A0A2E6RK08-F1
#
_entry.id   AF-A0A2E6RK08-F1
#
_cell.length_a   1.000
_cell.length_b   1.000
_cell.length_c   1.000
_cell.angle_alpha   90.00
_cell.angle_beta   90.00
_cell.angle_gamma   90.00
#
_symmetry.space_group_name_H-M   'P 1'
#
loop_
_entity.id
_entity.type
_entity.pdbx_description
1 polymer ?
#
loop_
_entity_poly.entity_id
_entity_poly.type
_entity_poly.pdbx_seq_one_letter_code
_entity_poly.pdbx_strand_id
1 'polypeptide(L)'
;MDIKKLKINDWIFGLLETLIIGYSLFLIIDSLIEKSEAKRRKFEEATNITQQLYFQDLESLASIQFISGIVLLIFASTIFSIYFRIIRK
;
A
#
# COMPACT_ATOMS: atom_id res chain seq x y z
N MET A 1 -9.41 -6.36 24.87
CA MET A 1 -9.30 -7.83 24.85
C MET A 1 -8.23 -8.22 25.84
N ASP A 2 -8.48 -9.21 26.70
CA ASP A 2 -7.53 -9.59 27.76
C ASP A 2 -6.34 -10.34 27.15
N ILE A 3 -5.14 -9.74 27.18
CA ILE A 3 -3.94 -10.27 26.50
C ILE A 3 -3.61 -11.69 26.97
N LYS A 4 -3.94 -12.02 28.22
CA LYS A 4 -3.75 -13.34 28.82
C LYS A 4 -4.59 -14.45 28.16
N LYS A 5 -5.58 -14.11 27.32
CA LYS A 5 -6.46 -15.07 26.61
C LYS A 5 -6.13 -15.22 25.12
N LEU A 6 -4.97 -14.72 24.66
CA LEU A 6 -4.47 -14.88 23.29
C LEU A 6 -3.94 -16.29 23.04
N LYS A 7 -4.52 -16.99 22.07
CA LYS A 7 -3.99 -18.25 21.54
C LYS A 7 -2.83 -17.94 20.58
N ILE A 8 -1.95 -18.92 20.35
CA ILE A 8 -0.83 -18.79 19.41
C ILE A 8 -1.28 -18.34 18.01
N ASN A 9 -2.44 -18.83 17.54
CA ASN A 9 -3.00 -18.47 16.25
C ASN A 9 -3.34 -16.98 16.13
N ASP A 10 -3.76 -16.35 17.24
CA ASP A 10 -4.10 -14.93 17.25
C ASP A 10 -2.85 -14.06 17.08
N TRP A 11 -1.75 -14.48 17.70
CA TRP A 11 -0.45 -13.82 17.56
C TRP A 11 0.08 -13.94 16.14
N ILE A 12 0.02 -15.14 15.55
CA ILE A 12 0.42 -15.38 14.16
C ILE A 12 -0.39 -14.49 13.22
N PHE A 13 -1.71 -14.43 13.44
CA PHE A 13 -2.61 -13.64 12.62
C PHE A 13 -2.32 -12.13 12.72
N GLY A 14 -2.11 -11.59 13.93
CA GLY A 14 -1.75 -10.18 14.10
C GLY A 14 -0.38 -9.83 13.53
N LEU A 15 0.58 -10.76 13.59
CA LEU A 15 1.91 -10.55 13.00
C LEU A 15 1.83 -10.53 11.47
N LEU A 16 1.04 -11.43 10.86
CA LEU A 16 0.74 -11.41 9.43
C LEU A 16 0.05 -10.11 8.99
N GLU A 17 -0.97 -9.65 9.73
CA GLU A 17 -1.63 -8.38 9.44
C GLU A 17 -0.62 -7.21 9.46
N THR A 18 0.22 -7.16 10.49
CA THR A 18 1.24 -6.11 10.63
C THR A 18 2.20 -6.08 9.44
N LEU A 19 2.64 -7.26 8.95
CA LEU A 19 3.49 -7.36 7.77
C LEU A 19 2.78 -6.85 6.51
N ILE A 20 1.51 -7.21 6.31
CA ILE A 20 0.72 -6.77 5.15
C ILE A 20 0.50 -5.25 5.21
N ILE A 21 0.16 -4.70 6.37
CA ILE A 21 0.00 -3.25 6.55
C ILE A 21 1.33 -2.53 6.27
N GLY A 22 2.44 -3.02 6.80
CA GLY A 22 3.77 -2.46 6.56
C GLY A 22 4.13 -2.44 5.07
N TYR A 23 3.90 -3.55 4.36
CA TYR A 23 4.10 -3.63 2.91
C TYR A 23 3.17 -2.68 2.12
N SER A 24 1.90 -2.58 2.53
CA SER A 24 0.93 -1.69 1.90
C SER A 24 1.34 -0.22 2.04
N LEU A 25 1.81 0.18 3.23
CA LEU A 25 2.34 1.52 3.48
C LEU A 25 3.61 1.80 2.66
N PHE A 26 4.49 0.81 2.55
CA PHE A 26 5.67 0.91 1.69
C PHE A 26 5.28 1.20 0.24
N LEU A 27 4.35 0.43 -0.34
CA LEU A 27 3.86 0.68 -1.71
C LEU A 27 3.24 2.07 -1.88
N ILE A 28 2.47 2.53 -0.90
CA ILE A 28 1.85 3.86 -0.91
C ILE A 28 2.91 4.96 -0.92
N ILE A 29 3.93 4.85 -0.05
CA ILE A 29 4.98 5.88 0.05
C ILE A 29 5.84 5.88 -1.21
N ASP A 30 6.26 4.70 -1.66
CA ASP A 30 7.10 4.53 -2.84
C ASP A 30 6.43 5.10 -4.10
N SER A 31 5.15 4.76 -4.32
CA SER A 31 4.38 5.31 -5.44
C SER A 31 4.20 6.83 -5.38
N LEU A 32 4.07 7.44 -4.19
CA LEU A 32 4.03 8.90 -4.08
C LEU A 32 5.36 9.54 -4.47
N ILE A 33 6.49 8.92 -4.13
CA ILE A 33 7.82 9.37 -4.50
C ILE A 33 8.00 9.25 -6.01
N GLU A 34 7.73 8.09 -6.60
CA GLU A 34 7.85 7.85 -8.04
C GLU A 34 6.97 8.81 -8.85
N LYS A 35 5.72 9.02 -8.42
CA LYS A 35 4.81 9.96 -9.07
C LYS A 35 5.33 11.40 -9.01
N SER A 36 5.84 11.82 -7.86
CA SER A 36 6.42 13.16 -7.68
C SER A 36 7.64 13.35 -8.58
N GLU A 37 8.50 12.35 -8.65
CA GLU A 37 9.70 12.38 -9.48
C GLU A 37 9.36 12.38 -10.97
N ALA A 38 8.47 11.50 -11.43
CA ALA A 38 8.01 11.47 -12.81
C ALA A 38 7.43 12.83 -13.23
N LYS A 39 6.63 13.45 -12.34
CA LYS A 39 6.11 14.80 -12.55
C LYS A 39 7.23 15.83 -12.68
N ARG A 40 8.21 15.84 -11.76
CA ARG A 40 9.36 16.75 -11.83
C ARG A 40 10.09 16.61 -13.16
N ARG A 41 10.46 15.38 -13.56
CA ARG A 41 11.19 15.12 -14.80
C ARG A 41 10.38 15.49 -16.04
N LYS A 42 9.05 15.32 -16.02
CA LYS A 42 8.16 15.80 -17.09
C LYS A 42 8.24 17.31 -17.30
N PHE A 43 8.35 18.09 -16.23
CA PHE A 43 8.42 19.56 -16.30
C PHE A 43 9.83 20.09 -16.56
N GLU A 44 10.85 19.46 -15.97
CA GLU A 44 12.23 19.97 -15.98
C GLU A 44 13.12 19.35 -17.07
N GLU A 45 12.88 18.09 -17.44
CA GLU A 45 13.80 17.32 -18.30
C GLU A 45 13.20 16.97 -19.67
N ALA A 46 11.88 17.02 -19.83
CA ALA A 46 11.24 16.64 -21.09
C ALA A 46 11.43 17.70 -22.18
N THR A 47 12.20 17.33 -23.21
CA THR A 47 12.51 18.19 -24.37
C THR A 47 11.57 18.00 -25.56
N ASN A 48 10.79 16.92 -25.55
CA ASN A 48 9.85 16.58 -26.63
C ASN A 48 8.61 15.83 -26.11
N ILE A 49 7.63 15.66 -27.00
CA ILE A 49 6.34 15.01 -26.71
C ILE A 49 6.54 13.56 -26.28
N THR A 50 7.48 12.84 -26.89
CA THR A 50 7.75 11.44 -26.55
C THR A 50 8.23 11.28 -25.10
N GLN A 51 9.13 12.17 -24.64
CA GLN A 51 9.59 12.19 -23.25
C GLN A 51 8.46 12.60 -22.29
N GLN A 52 7.61 13.57 -22.66
CA GLN A 52 6.46 13.94 -21.85
C GLN A 52 5.46 12.79 -21.66
N LEU A 53 5.20 12.01 -22.72
CA LEU A 53 4.34 10.83 -22.66
C LEU A 53 4.95 9.75 -21.77
N TYR A 54 6.25 9.49 -21.91
CA TYR A 54 6.96 8.52 -21.06
C TYR A 54 6.83 8.85 -19.55
N PHE A 55 7.07 10.10 -19.16
CA PHE A 55 6.93 10.49 -17.75
C PHE A 55 5.46 10.47 -17.30
N GLN A 56 4.51 10.75 -18.19
CA GLN A 56 3.08 10.62 -17.90
C GLN A 56 2.67 9.16 -17.65
N ASP A 57 3.24 8.20 -18.38
CA ASP A 57 3.00 6.77 -18.15
C ASP A 57 3.58 6.32 -16.81
N LEU A 58 4.76 6.82 -16.43
CA LEU A 58 5.33 6.59 -15.09
C LEU A 58 4.45 7.15 -13.98
N GLU A 59 3.95 8.39 -14.12
CA GLU A 59 2.99 8.98 -13.17
C GLU A 59 1.71 8.13 -13.03
N SER A 60 1.23 7.57 -14.15
CA SER A 60 0.04 6.71 -14.19
C SER A 60 0.30 5.38 -13.47
N LEU A 61 1.43 4.73 -13.76
CA LEU A 61 1.84 3.48 -13.12
C LEU A 61 1.98 3.65 -11.60
N ALA A 62 2.66 4.72 -11.18
CA ALA A 62 2.78 5.07 -9.77
C ALA A 62 1.39 5.30 -9.14
N SER A 63 0.46 5.95 -9.85
CA SER A 63 -0.92 6.14 -9.35
C SER A 63 -1.67 4.82 -9.17
N ILE A 64 -1.46 3.85 -10.06
CA ILE A 64 -2.04 2.49 -9.93
C ILE A 64 -1.45 1.76 -8.71
N GLN A 65 -0.13 1.87 -8.50
CA GLN A 65 0.56 1.26 -7.36
C GLN A 65 0.14 1.89 -6.03
N PHE A 66 -0.13 3.20 -6.01
CA PHE A 66 -0.71 3.87 -4.86
C PHE A 66 -2.10 3.29 -4.51
N ILE A 67 -2.97 3.15 -5.51
CA ILE A 67 -4.31 2.58 -5.32
C ILE A 67 -4.23 1.14 -4.83
N SER A 68 -3.34 0.32 -5.41
CA SER A 68 -3.18 -1.09 -4.98
C SER A 68 -2.72 -1.18 -3.52
N GLY A 69 -1.80 -0.31 -3.10
CA GLY A 69 -1.39 -0.20 -1.69
C GLY A 69 -2.55 0.17 -0.76
N ILE A 70 -3.41 1.12 -1.15
CA ILE A 70 -4.62 1.47 -0.38
C ILE A 70 -5.58 0.29 -0.27
N VAL A 71 -5.85 -0.40 -1.39
CA VAL A 71 -6.77 -1.55 -1.41
C VAL A 71 -6.26 -2.65 -0.50
N LEU A 72 -4.95 -2.96 -0.53
CA LEU A 72 -4.34 -3.94 0.36
C LEU A 72 -4.47 -3.54 1.84
N LEU A 73 -4.27 -2.26 2.15
CA LEU A 73 -4.37 -1.75 3.52
C LEU A 73 -5.81 -1.87 4.07
N ILE A 74 -6.81 -1.51 3.26
CA ILE A 74 -8.23 -1.65 3.63
C ILE A 74 -8.59 -3.13 3.80
N PHE A 75 -8.14 -3.98 2.88
CA PHE A 75 -8.43 -5.40 2.89
C PHE A 75 -7.83 -6.08 4.13
N ALA A 76 -6.56 -5.82 4.43
CA ALA A 76 -5.89 -6.33 5.63
C ALA A 76 -6.64 -5.95 6.92
N SER A 77 -6.96 -4.65 7.07
CA SER A 77 -7.70 -4.14 8.23
C SER A 77 -9.10 -4.77 8.35
N THR A 78 -9.77 -4.99 7.22
CA THR A 78 -11.11 -5.61 7.17
C THR A 78 -11.07 -7.06 7.61
N ILE A 79 -10.13 -7.86 7.07
CA ILE A 79 -9.98 -9.26 7.45
C ILE A 79 -9.61 -9.37 8.93
N PHE A 80 -8.73 -8.51 9.43
CA PHE A 80 -8.38 -8.50 10.85
C PHE A 80 -9.58 -8.20 11.75
N SER A 81 -10.37 -7.19 11.40
CA SER A 81 -11.62 -6.88 12.09
C SER A 81 -12.57 -8.08 12.11
N ILE A 82 -12.73 -8.77 10.97
CA ILE A 82 -13.56 -9.99 10.85
C ILE A 82 -13.02 -11.11 11.74
N TYR A 83 -11.71 -11.38 11.72
CA TYR A 83 -11.11 -12.46 12.49
C TYR A 83 -11.35 -12.29 13.99
N PHE A 84 -11.07 -11.11 14.55
CA PHE A 84 -11.21 -10.88 16.00
C PHE A 84 -12.67 -10.70 16.45
N ARG A 85 -13.56 -10.16 15.60
CA ARG A 85 -14.97 -9.93 15.99
C ARG A 85 -15.89 -11.12 15.74
N ILE A 86 -15.64 -11.89 14.69
CA ILE A 86 -16.56 -12.93 14.21
C ILE A 86 -16.00 -14.32 14.50
N ILE A 87 -14.75 -14.59 14.10
CA ILE A 87 -14.19 -15.94 14.14
C ILE A 87 -13.72 -16.31 15.54
N ARG A 88 -12.95 -15.43 16.18
CA ARG A 88 -12.30 -15.75 17.44
C ARG A 88 -13.27 -15.84 18.63
N LYS A 89 -14.31 -14.97 18.66
CA LYS A 89 -15.28 -14.73 19.75
C LYS A 89 -14.85 -15.21 21.15
#